data_AF-K2D099-F1
#
_entry.id   AF-K2D099-F1
#
_cell.length_a   1.000
_cell.length_b   1.000
_cell.length_c   1.000
_cell.angle_alpha   90.00
_cell.angle_beta   90.00
_cell.angle_gamma   90.00
#
_symmetry.space_group_name_H-M   'P 1'
#
loop_
_entity.id
_entity.type
_entity.pdbx_description
1 polymer ?
#
loop_
_entity_poly.entity_id
_entity_poly.type
_entity_poly.pdbx_seq_one_letter_code
_entity_poly.pdbx_strand_id
1 'polypeptide(L)'
;MKLSIIIPVFNEEKTIAQVIKNVYAVEFENLTREIIIIDDGSSDKSLSEIKKGIAGKNGIRLIAQGKNQGKGAAVAAGIEEATGDYIIIQDADFEYDPNDIKKLVLPVLNNQAKVVYGTRLNRMPHLGKEEKRARFLLHYFGNRFLSLVTSALYGAWITDMETCYKLFP
;
A
#
# COMPACT_ATOMS: atom_id res chain seq x y z
N MET A 1 -3.57 -12.62 -14.83
CA MET A 1 -3.89 -12.06 -13.50
C MET A 1 -4.18 -10.57 -13.65
N LYS A 2 -5.18 -10.06 -12.94
CA LYS A 2 -5.49 -8.63 -12.81
C LYS A 2 -5.28 -8.18 -11.37
N LEU A 3 -4.51 -7.11 -11.17
CA LEU A 3 -4.24 -6.50 -9.87
C LEU A 3 -5.07 -5.22 -9.68
N SER A 4 -5.81 -5.13 -8.59
CA SER A 4 -6.49 -3.89 -8.16
C SER A 4 -5.63 -3.17 -7.13
N ILE A 5 -5.23 -1.94 -7.43
CA ILE A 5 -4.48 -1.07 -6.53
C ILE A 5 -5.45 -0.04 -5.95
N ILE A 6 -5.78 -0.17 -4.68
CA ILE A 6 -6.69 0.73 -3.97
C ILE A 6 -5.86 1.84 -3.31
N ILE A 7 -6.20 3.09 -3.61
CA ILE A 7 -5.56 4.28 -3.02
C ILE A 7 -6.62 5.05 -2.20
N PRO A 8 -6.70 4.85 -0.88
CA PRO A 8 -7.53 5.69 -0.02
C PRO A 8 -6.88 7.07 0.15
N VAL A 9 -7.67 8.13 0.06
CA VAL A 9 -7.19 9.51 0.12
C VAL A 9 -8.08 10.33 1.05
N PHE A 10 -7.47 11.05 1.99
CA PHE A 10 -8.15 12.08 2.78
C PHE A 10 -7.17 13.21 3.09
N ASN A 11 -7.40 14.39 2.49
CA ASN A 11 -6.59 15.59 2.68
C ASN A 11 -5.07 15.42 2.40
N GLU A 12 -4.75 14.91 1.21
CA GLU A 12 -3.40 14.59 0.73
C GLU A 12 -3.00 15.46 -0.48
N GLU A 13 -3.40 16.74 -0.54
CA GLU A 13 -3.17 17.62 -1.69
C GLU A 13 -1.68 17.77 -2.09
N LYS A 14 -0.76 17.52 -1.15
CA LYS A 14 0.69 17.71 -1.33
C LYS A 14 1.38 16.49 -1.95
N THR A 15 0.77 15.32 -1.84
CA THR A 15 1.41 14.01 -2.07
C THR A 15 0.71 13.25 -3.20
N ILE A 16 -0.62 13.36 -3.29
CA ILE A 16 -1.45 12.50 -4.14
C ILE A 16 -1.08 12.54 -5.63
N ALA A 17 -0.76 13.71 -6.17
CA ALA A 17 -0.41 13.85 -7.60
C ALA A 17 0.82 13.01 -7.98
N GLN A 18 1.82 13.00 -7.11
CA GLN A 18 3.05 12.24 -7.33
C GLN A 18 2.86 10.76 -6.99
N VAL A 19 2.03 10.41 -6.00
CA VAL A 19 1.65 9.01 -5.74
C VAL A 19 0.97 8.42 -6.97
N ILE A 20 -0.03 9.09 -7.55
CA ILE A 20 -0.69 8.66 -8.80
C ILE A 20 0.34 8.46 -9.91
N LYS A 21 1.26 9.41 -10.09
CA LYS A 21 2.33 9.32 -11.09
C LYS A 21 3.22 8.09 -10.86
N ASN A 22 3.66 7.86 -9.63
CA ASN A 22 4.56 6.76 -9.28
C ASN A 22 3.87 5.41 -9.45
N VAL A 23 2.65 5.26 -8.92
CA VAL A 23 1.85 4.04 -9.04
C VAL A 23 1.56 3.73 -10.50
N TYR A 24 1.20 4.73 -11.30
CA TYR A 24 0.96 4.57 -12.73
C TYR A 24 2.24 4.27 -13.53
N ALA A 25 3.42 4.67 -13.05
CA ALA A 25 4.68 4.34 -13.70
C ALA A 25 5.14 2.90 -13.44
N VAL A 26 4.54 2.17 -12.48
CA VAL A 26 4.95 0.79 -12.17
C VAL A 26 4.59 -0.13 -13.33
N GLU A 27 5.57 -0.58 -14.10
CA GLU A 27 5.30 -1.57 -15.15
C GLU A 27 5.31 -2.98 -14.57
N PHE A 28 4.28 -3.75 -14.91
CA PHE A 28 4.19 -5.15 -14.53
C PHE A 28 4.30 -6.05 -15.75
N GLU A 29 5.07 -7.11 -15.63
CA GLU A 29 5.14 -8.17 -16.63
C GLU A 29 4.02 -9.19 -16.37
N ASN A 30 3.38 -9.67 -17.43
CA ASN A 30 2.40 -10.78 -17.39
C ASN A 30 1.15 -10.55 -16.51
N LEU A 31 0.79 -9.30 -16.21
CA LEU A 31 -0.48 -8.95 -15.55
C LEU A 31 -1.01 -7.60 -16.02
N THR A 32 -2.32 -7.43 -15.89
CA THR A 32 -2.99 -6.13 -16.04
C THR A 32 -3.28 -5.52 -14.68
N ARG A 33 -3.45 -4.21 -14.61
CA ARG A 33 -3.86 -3.53 -13.37
C ARG A 33 -5.06 -2.63 -13.57
N GLU A 34 -5.76 -2.36 -12.48
CA GLU A 34 -6.60 -1.19 -12.32
C GLU A 34 -6.19 -0.43 -11.06
N ILE A 35 -6.37 0.89 -11.10
CA ILE A 35 -6.12 1.76 -9.95
C ILE A 35 -7.46 2.36 -9.54
N ILE A 36 -7.83 2.18 -8.28
CA ILE A 36 -9.09 2.66 -7.71
C ILE A 36 -8.73 3.66 -6.63
N ILE A 37 -8.99 4.94 -6.88
CA ILE A 37 -8.74 6.02 -5.95
C ILE A 37 -10.03 6.36 -5.23
N ILE A 38 -10.03 6.28 -3.90
CA ILE A 38 -11.17 6.59 -3.05
C ILE A 38 -10.87 7.87 -2.30
N ASP A 39 -11.50 8.98 -2.72
CA ASP A 39 -11.48 10.23 -1.96
C ASP A 39 -12.54 10.15 -0.85
N ASP A 40 -12.08 10.05 0.40
CA ASP A 40 -12.90 9.90 1.61
C ASP A 40 -13.42 11.27 2.09
N GLY A 41 -14.01 12.04 1.17
CA GLY A 41 -14.57 13.37 1.45
C GLY A 41 -13.51 14.41 1.85
N SER A 42 -12.44 14.54 1.06
CA SER A 42 -11.41 15.56 1.31
C SER A 42 -11.98 16.98 1.23
N SER A 43 -11.52 17.85 2.12
CA SER A 43 -11.89 19.27 2.18
C SER A 43 -10.85 20.20 1.55
N ASP A 44 -9.65 19.67 1.25
CA ASP A 44 -8.55 20.41 0.63
C ASP A 44 -8.56 20.24 -0.91
N LYS A 45 -7.43 20.48 -1.58
CA LYS A 45 -7.35 20.36 -3.04
C LYS A 45 -7.16 18.92 -3.54
N SER A 46 -7.16 17.89 -2.68
CA SER A 46 -6.91 16.49 -3.06
C SER A 46 -7.76 16.04 -4.25
N LEU A 47 -9.07 16.25 -4.19
CA LEU A 47 -9.99 15.85 -5.25
C LEU A 47 -9.64 16.51 -6.60
N SER A 48 -9.23 17.78 -6.58
CA SER A 48 -8.83 18.50 -7.78
C SER A 48 -7.49 18.00 -8.34
N GLU A 49 -6.53 17.67 -7.47
CA GLU A 49 -5.23 17.12 -7.85
C GLU A 49 -5.36 15.70 -8.38
N ILE A 50 -6.25 14.87 -7.82
CA ILE A 50 -6.57 13.55 -8.38
C ILE A 50 -7.14 13.70 -9.79
N LYS A 51 -8.16 14.54 -9.99
CA LYS A 51 -8.78 14.75 -11.31
C LYS A 51 -7.77 15.17 -12.38
N LYS A 52 -6.84 16.07 -12.03
CA LYS A 52 -5.72 16.45 -12.91
C LYS A 52 -4.77 15.27 -13.14
N GLY A 53 -4.42 14.56 -12.07
CA GLY A 53 -3.49 13.44 -12.08
C GLY A 53 -3.95 12.26 -12.93
N ILE A 54 -5.26 12.04 -13.06
CA ILE A 54 -5.83 10.93 -13.84
C ILE A 54 -6.27 11.32 -15.26
N ALA A 55 -6.31 12.61 -15.59
CA ALA A 55 -6.72 13.07 -16.92
C ALA A 55 -5.86 12.45 -18.02
N GLY A 56 -6.50 11.86 -19.03
CA GLY A 56 -5.85 11.17 -20.15
C GLY A 56 -5.18 9.83 -19.79
N LYS A 57 -5.35 9.33 -18.56
CA LYS A 57 -4.86 8.01 -18.15
C LYS A 57 -6.00 6.99 -18.17
N ASN A 58 -5.71 5.81 -18.69
CA ASN A 58 -6.64 4.68 -18.72
C ASN A 58 -6.43 3.77 -17.51
N GLY A 59 -7.45 2.99 -17.14
CA GLY A 59 -7.33 2.02 -16.05
C GLY A 59 -7.25 2.63 -14.65
N ILE A 60 -7.66 3.90 -14.50
CA ILE A 60 -7.81 4.56 -13.20
C ILE A 60 -9.28 4.97 -13.01
N ARG A 61 -9.84 4.68 -11.84
CA ARG A 61 -11.16 5.14 -11.42
C ARG A 61 -11.04 6.00 -10.16
N LEU A 62 -11.85 7.04 -10.08
CA LEU A 62 -12.00 7.88 -8.90
C LEU A 62 -13.41 7.74 -8.36
N ILE A 63 -13.53 7.44 -7.07
CA ILE A 63 -14.78 7.43 -6.33
C ILE A 63 -14.64 8.47 -5.23
N ALA A 64 -15.52 9.48 -5.24
CA ALA A 64 -15.54 10.54 -4.23
C ALA A 64 -16.71 10.30 -3.27
N GLN A 65 -16.39 10.10 -2.00
CA GLN A 65 -17.37 9.97 -0.93
C GLN A 65 -17.83 11.35 -0.46
N GLY A 66 -19.08 11.46 -0.01
CA GLY A 66 -19.66 12.75 0.38
C GLY A 66 -19.14 13.31 1.72
N LYS A 67 -18.51 12.48 2.54
CA LYS A 67 -17.91 12.85 3.83
C LYS A 67 -16.85 11.83 4.23
N ASN A 68 -15.95 12.22 5.14
CA ASN A 68 -14.98 11.32 5.74
C ASN A 68 -15.66 10.25 6.61
N GLN A 69 -15.40 8.99 6.28
CA GLN A 69 -15.83 7.78 6.98
C GLN A 69 -14.65 6.98 7.56
N GLY A 70 -13.43 7.40 7.28
CA GLY A 70 -12.17 6.83 7.74
C GLY A 70 -11.54 5.89 6.72
N LYS A 71 -10.21 5.72 6.83
CA LYS A 71 -9.40 4.87 5.94
C LYS A 71 -9.97 3.47 5.73
N GLY A 72 -10.48 2.84 6.80
CA GLY A 72 -11.09 1.51 6.72
C GLY A 72 -12.32 1.47 5.80
N ALA A 73 -13.19 2.48 5.88
CA ALA A 73 -14.36 2.60 5.02
C ALA A 73 -13.98 2.90 3.57
N ALA A 74 -12.96 3.74 3.36
CA ALA A 74 -12.42 4.01 2.03
C ALA A 74 -11.82 2.74 1.39
N VAL A 75 -11.04 1.98 2.15
CA VAL A 75 -10.48 0.68 1.69
C VAL A 75 -11.60 -0.31 1.38
N ALA A 76 -12.61 -0.44 2.25
CA ALA A 76 -13.74 -1.34 2.04
C ALA A 76 -14.51 -0.98 0.75
N ALA A 77 -14.83 0.30 0.54
CA ALA A 77 -15.46 0.77 -0.69
C ALA A 77 -14.60 0.47 -1.93
N GLY A 78 -13.27 0.64 -1.82
CA GLY A 78 -12.36 0.27 -2.90
C GLY A 78 -12.32 -1.22 -3.21
N ILE A 79 -12.48 -2.08 -2.19
CA ILE A 79 -12.53 -3.54 -2.34
C ILE A 79 -13.83 -3.97 -3.03
N GLU A 80 -14.97 -3.40 -2.65
CA GLU A 80 -16.27 -3.68 -3.29
C GLU A 80 -16.27 -3.33 -4.78
N GLU A 81 -15.48 -2.34 -5.15
CA GLU A 81 -15.35 -1.80 -6.49
C GLU A 81 -14.23 -2.46 -7.31
N ALA A 82 -13.39 -3.26 -6.67
CA ALA A 82 -12.28 -3.97 -7.30
C ALA A 82 -12.78 -5.12 -8.19
N THR A 83 -12.17 -5.27 -9.37
CA THR A 83 -12.49 -6.36 -10.31
C THR A 83 -11.26 -7.19 -10.66
N GLY A 84 -10.15 -6.97 -9.96
CA GLY A 84 -8.94 -7.77 -10.06
C GLY A 84 -9.05 -9.12 -9.34
N ASP A 85 -8.20 -10.06 -9.74
CA ASP A 85 -8.02 -11.34 -9.06
C ASP A 85 -7.30 -11.19 -7.71
N TYR A 86 -6.61 -10.07 -7.54
CA TYR A 86 -5.83 -9.70 -6.37
C TYR A 86 -5.95 -8.21 -6.08
N ILE A 87 -5.86 -7.86 -4.81
CA ILE A 87 -5.98 -6.51 -4.28
C ILE A 87 -4.73 -6.16 -3.47
N ILE A 88 -4.28 -4.92 -3.64
CA ILE A 88 -3.27 -4.29 -2.79
C ILE A 88 -3.69 -2.87 -2.43
N ILE A 89 -3.37 -2.46 -1.20
CA ILE A 89 -3.67 -1.11 -0.70
C ILE A 89 -2.38 -0.29 -0.78
N GLN A 90 -2.48 0.88 -1.41
CA GLN A 90 -1.40 1.85 -1.55
C GLN A 90 -1.80 3.14 -0.86
N ASP A 91 -1.04 3.52 0.18
CA ASP A 91 -1.29 4.77 0.88
C ASP A 91 -0.88 5.99 0.04
N ALA A 92 -1.58 7.10 0.27
CA ALA A 92 -1.45 8.35 -0.46
C ALA A 92 -0.32 9.27 0.04
N ASP A 93 0.46 8.85 1.04
CA ASP A 93 1.36 9.69 1.84
C ASP A 93 2.87 9.40 1.65
N PHE A 94 3.27 8.86 0.50
CA PHE A 94 4.66 8.47 0.17
C PHE A 94 5.32 7.48 1.14
N GLU A 95 4.58 6.85 2.05
CA GLU A 95 5.17 5.95 3.04
C GLU A 95 5.83 4.70 2.40
N TYR A 96 5.32 4.30 1.23
CA TYR A 96 5.77 3.13 0.51
C TYR A 96 6.15 3.44 -0.94
N ASP A 97 7.20 2.79 -1.44
CA ASP A 97 7.57 2.82 -2.85
C ASP A 97 6.63 1.89 -3.64
N PRO A 98 5.87 2.39 -4.65
CA PRO A 98 5.03 1.54 -5.48
C PRO A 98 5.80 0.45 -6.25
N ASN A 99 7.11 0.59 -6.44
CA ASN A 99 7.92 -0.47 -7.07
C ASN A 99 8.02 -1.73 -6.21
N ASP A 100 7.84 -1.62 -4.89
CA ASP A 100 7.83 -2.79 -4.01
C ASP A 100 6.64 -3.71 -4.28
N ILE A 101 5.54 -3.20 -4.88
CA ILE A 101 4.39 -4.02 -5.30
C ILE A 101 4.84 -5.18 -6.20
N LYS A 102 5.84 -4.97 -7.07
CA LYS A 102 6.38 -6.02 -7.93
C LYS A 102 6.90 -7.22 -7.12
N LYS A 103 7.57 -6.97 -6.00
CA LYS A 103 8.13 -8.01 -5.13
C LYS A 103 7.03 -8.83 -4.47
N LEU A 104 5.90 -8.21 -4.12
CA LEU A 104 4.76 -8.91 -3.53
C LEU A 104 4.02 -9.77 -4.54
N VAL A 105 3.96 -9.33 -5.80
CA VAL A 105 3.23 -10.03 -6.86
C VAL A 105 3.97 -11.26 -7.36
N LEU A 106 5.31 -11.27 -7.34
CA LEU A 106 6.12 -12.40 -7.84
C LEU A 106 5.75 -13.77 -7.22
N PRO A 107 5.65 -13.92 -5.88
CA PRO A 107 5.21 -15.18 -5.28
C PRO A 107 3.81 -15.65 -5.74
N VAL A 108 2.91 -14.71 -6.01
CA VAL A 108 1.56 -15.02 -6.50
C VAL A 108 1.61 -15.53 -7.94
N LEU A 109 2.33 -14.83 -8.83
CA LEU A 109 2.49 -15.25 -10.23
C LEU A 109 3.16 -16.62 -10.36
N ASN A 110 4.07 -16.95 -9.45
CA ASN A 110 4.76 -18.24 -9.40
C ASN A 110 3.96 -19.34 -8.68
N ASN A 111 2.70 -19.09 -8.31
CA ASN A 111 1.84 -20.00 -7.54
C ASN A 111 2.46 -20.47 -6.21
N GLN A 112 3.31 -19.64 -5.59
CA GLN A 112 3.99 -19.95 -4.33
C GLN A 112 3.20 -19.49 -3.11
N ALA A 113 2.34 -18.48 -3.26
CA ALA A 113 1.54 -17.94 -2.18
C ALA A 113 0.18 -17.45 -2.68
N LYS A 114 -0.85 -17.61 -1.85
CA LYS A 114 -2.16 -17.00 -2.07
C LYS A 114 -2.29 -15.62 -1.44
N VAL A 115 -1.54 -15.33 -0.38
CA VAL A 115 -1.53 -14.04 0.32
C VAL A 115 -0.08 -13.70 0.60
N VAL A 116 0.32 -12.44 0.39
CA VAL A 116 1.69 -11.96 0.59
C VAL A 116 1.67 -10.72 1.46
N TYR A 117 2.43 -10.77 2.55
CA TYR A 117 2.65 -9.64 3.45
C TYR A 117 4.07 -9.10 3.28
N GLY A 118 4.19 -7.79 3.12
CA GLY A 118 5.48 -7.10 3.10
C GLY A 118 6.09 -7.01 4.49
N THR A 119 7.43 -6.94 4.54
CA THR A 119 8.21 -6.79 5.77
C THR A 119 9.33 -5.77 5.57
N ARG A 120 9.51 -4.87 6.54
CA ARG A 120 10.68 -3.96 6.61
C ARG A 120 11.79 -4.51 7.49
N LEU A 121 11.53 -5.58 8.25
CA LEU A 121 12.43 -6.13 9.27
C LEU A 121 13.36 -7.24 8.74
N ASN A 122 13.29 -7.56 7.45
CA ASN A 122 14.13 -8.58 6.82
C ASN A 122 15.57 -8.12 6.51
N ARG A 123 15.97 -6.94 7.00
CA ARG A 123 17.35 -6.44 6.90
C ARG A 123 17.80 -5.90 8.25
N MET A 124 19.11 -5.94 8.48
CA MET A 124 19.69 -5.26 9.64
C MET A 124 19.71 -3.74 9.42
N PRO A 125 19.57 -2.93 10.50
CA PRO A 125 19.76 -1.49 10.43
C PRO A 125 21.13 -1.14 9.86
N HIS A 126 21.16 -0.24 8.88
CA HIS A 126 22.40 0.31 8.38
C HIS A 126 22.86 1.43 9.31
N LEU A 127 23.74 1.07 10.24
CA LEU A 127 24.37 1.99 11.18
C LEU A 127 25.30 3.03 10.49
N GLY A 128 25.13 3.34 9.21
CA GLY A 128 25.84 4.41 8.50
C GLY A 128 24.95 5.61 8.13
N LYS A 129 23.62 5.49 8.25
CA LYS A 129 22.64 6.49 7.78
C LYS A 129 21.80 7.04 8.94
N GLU A 130 20.71 7.74 8.61
CA GLU A 130 19.63 8.20 9.51
C GLU A 130 19.12 7.08 10.46
N GLU A 131 19.34 5.82 10.11
CA GLU A 131 19.00 4.61 10.90
C GLU A 131 19.84 4.42 12.18
N LYS A 132 20.87 5.24 12.42
CA LYS A 132 21.60 5.30 13.70
C LYS A 132 20.80 5.96 14.83
N ARG A 133 19.75 6.71 14.50
CA ARG A 133 18.98 7.48 15.48
C ARG A 133 18.38 6.54 16.53
N ALA A 134 18.51 6.88 17.81
CA ALA A 134 18.00 6.07 18.92
C ALA A 134 16.52 5.71 18.75
N ARG A 135 15.71 6.66 18.27
CA ARG A 135 14.28 6.44 17.95
C ARG A 135 14.08 5.34 16.91
N PHE A 136 14.85 5.36 15.82
CA PHE A 136 14.77 4.32 14.79
C PHE A 136 15.12 2.94 15.36
N LEU A 137 16.22 2.85 16.10
CA LEU A 137 16.64 1.59 16.73
C LEU A 137 15.59 1.09 17.72
N LEU A 138 15.01 1.98 18.52
CA LEU A 138 13.94 1.63 19.45
C LEU A 138 12.72 1.05 18.72
N HIS A 139 12.27 1.68 17.63
CA HIS A 139 11.19 1.15 16.81
C HIS A 139 11.55 -0.20 16.17
N TYR A 140 12.77 -0.33 15.64
CA TYR A 140 13.23 -1.58 15.02
C TYR A 140 13.24 -2.74 16.02
N PHE A 141 13.86 -2.56 17.19
CA PHE A 141 13.91 -3.60 18.21
C PHE A 141 12.55 -3.85 18.86
N GLY A 142 11.75 -2.81 19.06
CA GLY A 142 10.37 -2.92 19.54
C GLY A 142 9.52 -3.77 18.61
N ASN A 143 9.52 -3.48 17.31
CA ASN A 143 8.73 -4.23 16.34
C ASN A 143 9.22 -5.69 16.20
N ARG A 144 10.53 -5.94 16.28
CA ARG A 144 11.05 -7.32 16.32
C ARG A 144 10.62 -8.07 17.58
N PHE A 145 10.65 -7.41 18.73
CA PHE A 145 10.19 -7.99 19.99
C PHE A 145 8.70 -8.35 19.92
N LEU A 146 7.85 -7.42 19.46
CA LEU A 146 6.42 -7.68 19.28
C LEU A 146 6.17 -8.81 18.29
N SER A 147 6.90 -8.85 17.17
CA SER A 147 6.79 -9.92 16.18
C SER A 147 7.21 -11.29 16.75
N LEU A 148 8.24 -11.33 17.61
CA LEU A 148 8.65 -12.55 18.32
C LEU A 148 7.58 -13.01 19.31
N VAL A 149 7.01 -12.11 20.10
CA VAL A 149 5.93 -12.41 21.05
C VAL A 149 4.74 -12.99 20.30
N THR A 150 4.29 -12.33 19.22
CA THR A 150 3.21 -12.83 18.37
C THR A 150 3.54 -14.20 17.78
N SER A 151 4.77 -14.38 17.28
CA SER A 151 5.21 -15.68 16.74
C SER A 151 5.15 -16.80 17.77
N ALA A 152 5.55 -16.51 19.01
CA ALA A 152 5.50 -17.46 20.12
C ALA A 152 4.07 -17.79 20.56
N LEU A 153 3.19 -16.79 20.67
CA LEU A 153 1.81 -16.97 21.10
C LEU A 153 1.00 -17.84 20.13
N TYR A 154 1.22 -17.68 18.83
CA TYR A 154 0.44 -18.36 17.78
C TYR A 154 1.17 -19.53 17.11
N GLY A 155 2.42 -19.82 17.51
CA GLY A 155 3.20 -20.91 16.93
C GLY A 155 3.49 -20.74 15.44
N ALA A 156 3.55 -19.50 14.96
CA ALA A 156 3.74 -19.15 13.55
C ALA A 156 4.96 -18.25 13.38
N TRP A 157 5.77 -18.47 12.35
CA TRP A 157 6.93 -17.62 12.11
C TRP A 157 6.53 -16.34 11.37
N ILE A 158 6.50 -15.21 12.08
CA ILE A 158 6.14 -13.89 11.54
C ILE A 158 7.34 -12.95 11.68
N THR A 159 7.81 -12.42 10.55
CA THR A 159 8.96 -11.50 10.55
C THR A 159 8.60 -10.09 11.00
N ASP A 160 7.36 -9.67 10.77
CA ASP A 160 6.87 -8.32 11.02
C ASP A 160 5.35 -8.38 11.22
N MET A 161 4.88 -8.13 12.45
CA MET A 161 3.44 -8.20 12.76
C MET A 161 2.66 -6.95 12.33
N GLU A 162 3.31 -5.78 12.27
CA GLU A 162 2.66 -4.55 11.80
C GLU A 162 2.46 -4.62 10.28
N THR A 163 3.30 -5.42 9.61
CA THR A 163 3.31 -5.65 8.16
C THR A 163 3.43 -4.34 7.37
N CYS A 164 3.62 -4.44 6.07
CA CYS A 164 3.60 -3.29 5.18
C CYS A 164 2.46 -3.48 4.19
N TYR A 165 2.78 -3.47 2.89
CA TYR A 165 1.85 -3.90 1.88
C TYR A 165 1.25 -5.27 2.17
N LYS A 166 -0.02 -5.41 1.80
CA LYS A 166 -0.80 -6.63 1.91
C LYS A 166 -1.36 -6.91 0.53
N LEU A 167 -0.97 -8.04 -0.06
CA LEU A 167 -1.49 -8.54 -1.31
C LEU A 167 -2.34 -9.77 -1.01
N PHE A 168 -3.61 -9.71 -1.37
CA PHE A 168 -4.59 -10.77 -1.09
C PHE A 168 -5.57 -10.91 -2.27
N PRO A 169 -6.20 -12.08 -2.45
CA PRO A 169 -7.16 -12.30 -3.52
C PRO A 169 -8.46 -11.51 -3.29
#